data_AF-A0A2V1BD37-F1
#
_entry.id   AF-A0A2V1BD37-F1
#
_cell.length_a   1.000
_cell.length_b   1.000
_cell.length_c   1.000
_cell.angle_alpha   90.00
_cell.angle_beta   90.00
_cell.angle_gamma   90.00
#
_symmetry.space_group_name_H-M   'P 1'
#
loop_
_entity.id
_entity.type
_entity.pdbx_description
1 polymer ?
#
loop_
_entity_poly.entity_id
_entity_poly.type
_entity_poly.pdbx_seq_one_letter_code
_entity_poly.pdbx_strand_id
1 'polypeptide(L)'
;DIPEKYAILSHKWGAEEVTFKDLTDGTSKGKAGHGKIQFCAEQARRDGLQYFWVDTCCIDKSNAVELQEAINSMFRWYRDATKCYVYLPDVSRPRTNSADGFDKLWASTFQESEWFRRGWTLQELIAPASVDFFSTE
;
A
#
# COMPACT_ATOMS: atom_id res chain seq x y z
N ASP A 1 15.77 -6.32 13.36
CA ASP A 1 15.59 -7.40 12.37
C ASP A 1 14.27 -7.24 11.64
N ILE A 2 14.28 -7.43 10.32
CA ILE A 2 13.06 -7.43 9.49
C ILE A 2 12.43 -8.81 9.63
N PRO A 3 11.10 -8.93 9.89
CA PRO A 3 10.44 -10.23 10.00
C PRO A 3 10.62 -11.06 8.73
N GLU A 4 10.74 -12.39 8.86
CA GLU A 4 10.87 -13.29 7.70
C GLU A 4 9.67 -13.24 6.76
N LYS A 5 8.47 -12.92 7.27
CA LYS A 5 7.23 -12.85 6.49
C LYS A 5 6.40 -11.65 6.89
N TYR A 6 6.19 -10.76 5.92
CA TYR A 6 5.34 -9.58 6.09
C TYR A 6 4.67 -9.20 4.76
N ALA A 7 3.54 -8.50 4.88
CA ALA A 7 2.94 -7.80 3.75
C ALA A 7 3.46 -6.36 3.67
N ILE A 8 3.41 -5.77 2.48
CA ILE A 8 3.76 -4.36 2.27
C ILE A 8 2.62 -3.64 1.57
N LEU A 9 2.27 -2.44 2.05
CA LEU A 9 1.24 -1.61 1.43
C LEU A 9 1.87 -0.64 0.43
N SER A 10 1.41 -0.73 -0.81
CA SER A 10 1.63 0.27 -1.85
C SER A 10 0.35 1.10 -2.02
N HIS A 11 0.46 2.43 -1.88
CA HIS A 11 -0.70 3.30 -1.87
C HIS A 11 -0.34 4.73 -2.28
N LYS A 12 -1.35 5.48 -2.73
CA LYS A 12 -1.21 6.93 -2.91
C LYS A 12 -1.48 7.65 -1.60
N TRP A 13 -0.54 8.50 -1.17
CA TRP A 13 -0.73 9.33 0.03
C TRP A 13 -1.91 10.29 -0.16
N GLY A 14 -2.83 10.31 0.79
CA GLY A 14 -4.03 11.14 0.79
C GLY A 14 -4.02 12.21 1.86
N ALA A 15 -5.21 12.71 2.17
CA ALA A 15 -5.41 13.58 3.32
C ALA A 15 -5.16 12.81 4.62
N GLU A 16 -4.55 13.48 5.59
CA GLU A 16 -4.36 12.96 6.96
C GLU A 16 -3.74 11.54 7.00
N GLU A 17 -2.59 11.36 6.36
CA GLU A 17 -1.82 10.14 6.53
C GLU A 17 -1.45 9.91 8.00
N VAL A 18 -1.52 8.66 8.43
CA VAL A 18 -1.05 8.25 9.76
C VAL A 18 0.47 8.18 9.72
N THR A 19 1.10 8.87 10.66
CA THR A 19 2.56 8.92 10.81
C THR A 19 3.05 7.96 11.90
N PHE A 20 4.36 7.73 11.97
CA PHE A 20 4.98 6.97 13.06
C PHE A 20 4.64 7.54 14.44
N LYS A 21 4.64 8.88 14.54
CA LYS A 21 4.26 9.59 15.76
C LYS A 21 2.80 9.34 16.14
N ASP A 22 1.88 9.33 15.18
CA ASP A 22 0.45 9.10 15.49
C ASP A 22 0.17 7.69 16.02
N LEU A 23 0.96 6.69 15.58
CA LEU A 23 0.89 5.34 16.15
C LEU A 23 1.44 5.32 17.58
N THR A 24 2.58 5.97 17.80
CA THR A 24 3.21 6.06 19.13
C THR A 24 2.32 6.79 20.13
N ASP A 25 1.69 7.88 19.71
CA ASP A 25 0.83 8.73 20.54
C ASP A 25 -0.62 8.20 20.64
N GLY A 26 -0.97 7.16 19.85
CA GLY A 26 -2.32 6.56 19.84
C GLY A 26 -3.40 7.43 19.18
N THR A 27 -3.02 8.41 18.37
CA THR A 27 -3.92 9.39 17.73
C THR A 27 -4.35 8.98 16.31
N SER A 28 -3.93 7.81 15.82
CA SER A 28 -4.15 7.38 14.44
C SER A 28 -5.63 7.20 14.07
N LYS A 29 -6.50 6.79 15.00
CA LYS A 29 -7.87 6.32 14.71
C LYS A 29 -8.78 7.38 14.09
N GLY A 30 -8.52 8.66 14.34
CA GLY A 30 -9.33 9.77 13.82
C GLY A 30 -8.94 10.23 12.42
N LYS A 31 -7.83 9.73 11.86
CA LYS A 31 -7.27 10.21 10.60
C LYS A 31 -7.83 9.47 9.40
N ALA A 32 -8.06 10.18 8.30
CA ALA A 32 -8.52 9.57 7.05
C ALA A 32 -7.60 8.45 6.53
N GLY A 33 -6.27 8.56 6.71
CA GLY A 33 -5.31 7.52 6.34
C GLY A 33 -5.43 6.21 7.14
N HIS A 34 -6.12 6.20 8.28
CA HIS A 34 -6.21 5.02 9.14
C HIS A 34 -6.92 3.84 8.47
N GLY A 35 -7.88 4.11 7.58
CA GLY A 35 -8.59 3.06 6.84
C GLY A 35 -7.66 2.17 6.02
N LYS A 36 -6.59 2.73 5.44
CA LYS A 36 -5.61 1.97 4.65
C LYS A 36 -4.76 1.03 5.51
N ILE A 37 -4.42 1.47 6.72
CA ILE A 37 -3.70 0.65 7.71
C ILE A 37 -4.58 -0.51 8.17
N GLN A 38 -5.85 -0.22 8.49
CA GLN A 38 -6.81 -1.26 8.86
C GLN A 38 -7.02 -2.27 7.74
N PHE A 39 -7.18 -1.79 6.50
CA PHE A 39 -7.26 -2.63 5.32
C PHE A 39 -6.03 -3.55 5.20
N CYS A 40 -4.83 -2.98 5.27
CA CYS A 40 -3.58 -3.74 5.16
C CYS A 40 -3.47 -4.81 6.25
N ALA A 41 -3.79 -4.44 7.51
CA ALA A 41 -3.78 -5.36 8.63
C ALA A 41 -4.77 -6.54 8.45
N GLU A 42 -5.99 -6.24 8.01
CA GLU A 42 -7.03 -7.25 7.78
C GLU A 42 -6.67 -8.17 6.61
N GLN A 43 -6.13 -7.62 5.52
CA GLN A 43 -5.70 -8.42 4.38
C GLN A 43 -4.48 -9.29 4.71
N ALA A 44 -3.48 -8.75 5.40
CA ALA A 44 -2.34 -9.52 5.91
C ALA A 44 -2.81 -10.69 6.80
N ARG A 45 -3.78 -10.43 7.70
CA ARG A 45 -4.38 -11.45 8.55
C ARG A 45 -5.07 -12.56 7.75
N ARG A 46 -5.80 -12.22 6.68
CA ARG A 46 -6.45 -13.20 5.79
C ARG A 46 -5.44 -14.09 5.06
N ASP A 47 -4.29 -13.52 4.70
CA ASP A 47 -3.21 -14.23 4.02
C ASP A 47 -2.25 -14.94 5.01
N GLY A 48 -2.56 -14.92 6.32
CA GLY A 48 -1.77 -15.59 7.36
C GLY A 48 -0.46 -14.88 7.70
N LEU A 49 -0.33 -13.60 7.39
CA LEU A 49 0.84 -12.77 7.67
C LEU A 49 0.63 -12.00 8.98
N GLN A 50 1.55 -12.15 9.92
CA GLN A 50 1.49 -11.50 11.23
C GLN A 50 1.93 -10.03 11.20
N TYR A 51 2.80 -9.69 10.25
CA TYR A 51 3.40 -8.37 10.11
C TYR A 51 3.01 -7.73 8.79
N PHE A 52 2.86 -6.42 8.80
CA PHE A 52 2.74 -5.63 7.59
C PHE A 52 3.49 -4.31 7.75
N TRP A 53 3.84 -3.71 6.61
CA TRP A 53 4.61 -2.48 6.57
C TRP A 53 3.89 -1.42 5.72
N VAL A 54 3.87 -0.18 6.23
CA VAL A 54 3.29 0.99 5.55
C VAL A 54 4.25 2.17 5.71
N ASP A 55 4.70 2.74 4.60
CA ASP A 55 5.73 3.79 4.55
C ASP A 55 5.38 5.05 5.36
N THR A 56 4.11 5.38 5.48
CA THR A 56 3.65 6.57 6.19
C THR A 56 3.85 6.47 7.69
N CYS A 57 3.70 5.28 8.27
CA CYS A 57 3.73 5.08 9.71
C CYS A 57 4.83 4.12 10.21
N CYS A 58 5.55 3.44 9.33
CA CYS A 58 6.69 2.57 9.67
C CYS A 58 8.06 3.22 9.47
N ILE A 59 8.12 4.45 8.95
CA ILE A 59 9.33 5.27 8.85
C ILE A 59 9.13 6.51 9.73
N ASP A 60 10.06 6.77 10.65
CA ASP A 60 10.11 8.07 11.33
C ASP A 60 10.68 9.13 10.39
N LYS A 61 9.78 9.80 9.67
CA LYS A 61 10.12 10.89 8.75
C LYS A 61 10.66 12.13 9.44
N SER A 62 10.58 12.23 10.78
CA SER A 62 11.20 13.33 11.54
C SER A 62 12.70 13.11 11.75
N ASN A 63 13.17 11.88 11.62
CA ASN A 63 14.58 11.51 11.66
C ASN A 63 15.15 11.47 10.23
N ALA A 64 15.93 12.49 9.87
CA ALA A 64 16.49 12.60 8.52
C ALA A 64 17.46 11.46 8.15
N VAL A 65 18.16 10.88 9.14
CA VAL A 65 19.08 9.76 8.92
C VAL A 65 18.26 8.51 8.55
N GLU A 66 17.25 8.19 9.36
CA GLU A 66 16.36 7.06 9.11
C GLU A 66 15.61 7.22 7.79
N LEU A 67 15.10 8.41 7.49
CA LEU A 67 14.42 8.68 6.22
C LEU A 67 15.33 8.40 5.02
N GLN A 68 16.59 8.83 5.09
CA GLN A 68 17.56 8.60 4.02
C GLN A 68 17.90 7.11 3.87
N GLU A 69 18.06 6.39 4.98
CA GLU A 69 18.27 4.95 4.99
C GLU A 69 17.07 4.18 4.43
N ALA A 70 15.85 4.62 4.77
CA ALA A 70 14.61 4.03 4.27
C ALA A 70 14.46 4.23 2.76
N ILE A 71 14.77 5.41 2.22
CA ILE A 71 14.76 5.67 0.78
C ILE A 71 15.70 4.69 0.05
N ASN A 72 16.91 4.48 0.59
CA ASN A 72 17.88 3.56 0.01
C ASN A 72 17.50 2.07 0.17
N SER A 73 16.56 1.77 1.07
CA SER A 73 16.13 0.41 1.38
C SER A 73 14.77 0.03 0.77
N MET A 74 13.98 0.98 0.27
CA MET A 74 12.62 0.75 -0.25
C MET A 74 12.52 -0.42 -1.20
N PHE A 75 13.34 -0.41 -2.25
CA PHE A 75 13.30 -1.46 -3.27
C PHE A 75 13.47 -2.84 -2.64
N ARG A 76 14.39 -2.96 -1.66
CA ARG A 76 14.64 -4.21 -0.94
C ARG A 76 13.44 -4.61 -0.10
N TRP A 77 12.81 -3.68 0.60
CA TRP A 77 11.63 -3.98 1.43
C TRP A 77 10.42 -4.39 0.60
N TYR A 78 10.23 -3.82 -0.59
CA TYR A 78 9.21 -4.29 -1.53
C TYR A 78 9.55 -5.68 -2.10
N ARG A 79 10.80 -5.89 -2.50
CA ARG A 79 11.27 -7.18 -3.05
C ARG A 79 11.14 -8.34 -2.06
N ASP A 80 11.48 -8.10 -0.82
CA ASP A 80 11.53 -9.15 0.21
C ASP A 80 10.16 -9.37 0.89
N ALA A 81 9.16 -8.52 0.60
CA ALA A 81 7.80 -8.70 1.10
C ALA A 81 7.15 -9.97 0.51
N THR A 82 6.40 -10.69 1.34
CA THR A 82 5.66 -11.89 0.89
C THR A 82 4.52 -11.52 -0.06
N LYS A 83 3.85 -10.39 0.21
CA LYS A 83 2.75 -9.84 -0.58
C LYS A 83 2.87 -8.33 -0.62
N CYS A 84 2.69 -7.74 -1.80
CA CYS A 84 2.45 -6.31 -1.97
C CYS A 84 0.97 -6.08 -2.22
N TYR A 85 0.31 -5.32 -1.36
CA TYR A 85 -1.08 -4.92 -1.53
C TYR A 85 -1.11 -3.51 -2.11
N VAL A 86 -1.68 -3.37 -3.31
CA VAL A 86 -1.88 -2.07 -3.95
C VAL A 86 -3.30 -1.62 -3.67
N TYR A 87 -3.45 -0.54 -2.90
CA TYR A 87 -4.75 0.02 -2.55
C TYR A 87 -5.12 1.20 -3.46
N LEU A 88 -6.20 1.04 -4.24
CA LEU A 88 -6.65 1.94 -5.30
C LEU A 88 -8.03 2.54 -4.96
N PRO A 89 -8.09 3.59 -4.11
CA PRO A 89 -9.36 4.14 -3.67
C PRO A 89 -10.16 4.86 -4.77
N ASP A 90 -9.50 5.25 -5.85
CA ASP A 90 -10.02 5.96 -7.01
C ASP A 90 -10.41 5.03 -8.17
N VAL A 91 -10.29 3.72 -7.99
CA VAL A 91 -10.72 2.71 -8.96
C VAL A 91 -11.96 2.01 -8.42
N SER A 92 -13.00 1.92 -9.25
CA SER A 92 -14.25 1.22 -8.92
C SER A 92 -14.48 0.07 -9.88
N ARG A 93 -15.04 -1.02 -9.35
CA ARG A 93 -15.34 -2.22 -10.12
C ARG A 93 -16.52 -1.94 -11.04
N PRO A 94 -16.34 -2.03 -12.37
CA PRO A 94 -17.44 -1.73 -13.27
C PRO A 94 -18.59 -2.73 -13.14
N ARG A 95 -19.81 -2.21 -13.03
CA ARG A 95 -21.06 -3.00 -13.00
C ARG A 95 -21.41 -3.51 -14.39
N THR A 96 -20.67 -4.48 -14.90
CA THR A 96 -20.96 -5.13 -16.20
C THR A 96 -21.16 -6.62 -16.01
N ASN A 97 -22.18 -7.17 -16.69
CA ASN A 97 -22.52 -8.59 -16.65
C ASN A 97 -21.73 -9.44 -17.67
N SER A 98 -20.85 -8.83 -18.47
CA SER A 98 -20.00 -9.55 -19.43
C SER A 98 -18.54 -9.56 -18.98
N ALA A 99 -17.92 -10.74 -18.99
CA ALA A 99 -16.50 -10.90 -18.64
C ALA A 99 -15.58 -10.07 -19.56
N ASP A 100 -15.86 -10.04 -20.88
CA ASP A 100 -15.08 -9.25 -21.85
C ASP A 100 -15.18 -7.73 -21.66
N GLY A 101 -16.30 -7.24 -21.12
CA GLY A 101 -16.49 -5.82 -20.81
C GLY A 101 -15.78 -5.40 -19.53
N PHE A 102 -15.62 -6.34 -18.61
CA PHE A 102 -14.98 -6.12 -17.32
C PHE A 102 -13.49 -5.79 -17.47
N ASP A 103 -12.74 -6.63 -18.19
CA ASP A 103 -11.28 -6.49 -18.31
C ASP A 103 -10.87 -5.17 -18.97
N LYS A 104 -11.58 -4.77 -20.03
CA LYS A 104 -11.30 -3.51 -20.74
C LYS A 104 -11.58 -2.29 -19.86
N LEU A 105 -12.70 -2.28 -19.15
CA LEU A 105 -13.09 -1.14 -18.33
C LEU A 105 -12.24 -1.04 -17.07
N TRP A 106 -11.94 -2.18 -16.43
CA TRP A 106 -10.99 -2.23 -15.32
C TRP A 106 -9.60 -1.72 -15.74
N ALA A 107 -9.06 -2.22 -16.87
CA ALA A 107 -7.76 -1.78 -17.37
C ALA A 107 -7.72 -0.27 -17.64
N SER A 108 -8.79 0.30 -18.19
CA SER A 108 -8.92 1.75 -18.39
C SER A 108 -8.89 2.51 -17.06
N THR A 109 -9.71 2.12 -16.09
CA THR A 109 -9.76 2.79 -14.78
C THR A 109 -8.46 2.64 -14.00
N PHE A 110 -7.80 1.49 -14.10
CA PHE A 110 -6.50 1.24 -13.48
C PHE A 110 -5.40 2.13 -14.05
N GLN A 111 -5.31 2.23 -15.39
CA GLN A 111 -4.35 3.13 -16.06
C GLN A 111 -4.59 4.60 -15.74
N GLU A 112 -5.83 4.95 -15.40
CA GLU A 112 -6.19 6.30 -15.00
C GLU A 112 -5.97 6.58 -13.50
N SER A 113 -5.72 5.55 -12.69
CA SER A 113 -5.55 5.72 -11.26
C SER A 113 -4.39 6.64 -10.92
N GLU A 114 -4.56 7.41 -9.85
CA GLU A 114 -3.54 8.28 -9.30
C GLU A 114 -2.31 7.48 -8.87
N TRP A 115 -2.49 6.24 -8.45
CA TRP A 115 -1.39 5.33 -8.14
C TRP A 115 -0.58 4.99 -9.40
N PHE A 116 -1.22 4.59 -10.50
CA PHE A 116 -0.50 4.17 -11.72
C PHE A 116 0.30 5.31 -12.37
N ARG A 117 -0.18 6.55 -12.24
CA ARG A 117 0.44 7.74 -12.85
C ARG A 117 1.65 8.30 -12.08
N ARG A 118 2.04 7.72 -10.95
CA ARG A 118 3.17 8.21 -10.13
C ARG A 118 4.50 7.53 -10.49
N GLY A 119 5.59 8.30 -10.42
CA GLY A 119 6.92 7.78 -10.76
C GLY A 119 7.44 6.71 -9.80
N TRP A 120 7.03 6.73 -8.53
CA TRP A 120 7.51 5.77 -7.52
C TRP A 120 6.89 4.37 -7.67
N THR A 121 5.71 4.31 -8.28
CA THR A 121 4.90 3.11 -8.54
C THR A 121 5.66 2.00 -9.25
N LEU A 122 6.60 2.35 -10.12
CA LEU A 122 7.37 1.37 -10.87
C LEU A 122 8.08 0.39 -9.92
N GLN A 123 8.74 0.90 -8.87
CA GLN A 123 9.45 0.04 -7.92
C GLN A 123 8.48 -0.80 -7.10
N GLU A 124 7.36 -0.23 -6.70
CA GLU A 124 6.31 -0.92 -5.91
C GLU A 124 5.64 -2.04 -6.72
N LEU A 125 5.63 -1.92 -8.05
CA LEU A 125 5.07 -2.90 -8.97
C LEU A 125 6.07 -4.00 -9.36
N ILE A 126 7.33 -3.67 -9.64
CA ILE A 126 8.31 -4.64 -10.20
C ILE A 126 9.20 -5.30 -9.16
N ALA A 127 9.36 -4.70 -7.97
CA ALA A 127 10.22 -5.27 -6.95
C ALA A 127 9.61 -6.51 -6.27
N PRO A 128 8.33 -6.49 -5.83
CA PRO A 128 7.72 -7.64 -5.15
C PRO A 128 7.51 -8.84 -6.08
N ALA A 129 7.59 -10.05 -5.53
CA ALA A 129 7.27 -11.27 -6.27
C ALA A 129 5.75 -11.49 -6.49
N SER A 130 4.90 -10.87 -5.66
CA SER A 130 3.44 -10.95 -5.75
C SER A 130 2.82 -9.59 -5.46
N VAL A 131 1.96 -9.12 -6.35
CA VAL A 131 1.24 -7.86 -6.23
C VAL A 131 -0.26 -8.11 -6.40
N ASP A 132 -1.03 -7.78 -5.38
CA ASP A 132 -2.48 -7.96 -5.35
C ASP A 132 -3.15 -6.57 -5.32
N PHE A 133 -4.07 -6.30 -6.25
CA PHE A 133 -4.73 -5.00 -6.40
C PHE A 133 -6.12 -4.99 -5.76
N PHE A 134 -6.43 -3.93 -5.02
CA PHE A 134 -7.68 -3.77 -4.28
C PHE A 134 -8.34 -2.42 -4.55
N SER A 135 -9.64 -2.46 -4.87
CA SER A 135 -10.52 -1.29 -4.86
C SER A 135 -11.20 -1.11 -3.50
N THR A 136 -12.04 -0.09 -3.36
CA THR A 136 -12.78 0.24 -2.13
C THR A 136 -14.00 -0.64 -1.84
N GLU A 137 -14.43 -1.49 -2.78
CA GLU A 137 -15.72 -2.23 -2.73
C GLU A 137 -15.62 -3.65 -2.17
#